data_AF-X0U1V8-F1
#
_entry.id   AF-X0U1V8-F1
#
_cell.length_a   1.000
_cell.length_b   1.000
_cell.length_c   1.000
_cell.angle_alpha   90.00
_cell.angle_beta   90.00
_cell.angle_gamma   90.00
#
_symmetry.space_group_name_H-M   'P 1'
#
loop_
_entity.id
_entity.type
_entity.pdbx_description
1 polymer ?
#
loop_
_entity_poly.entity_id
_entity_poly.type
_entity_poly.pdbx_seq_one_letter_code
_entity_poly.pdbx_strand_id
1 'polypeptide(L)'
;MYQALHTTVLSLDARPLEVQIRTYEMHRSAEYGIAAHWRYKEGRKRDLRYEERLAWLRQLLEWQREIAQAEDLVEAVKSDIFQDQVFVFTPKGQVKDLPKGATPIDFAYRIHTDLGHMCVGAKVNGRLVPLNRELNNGDVVEIMTSRSSKGPSRDWLNPNLGHVRTSHARGKIRQWFKRQERDENITRGREMLEKELHRLGVSLPDVQEELLGRFRYDDLEDLLLRVGYGEISTRQIATKLAPLLQP
;
A
#
# COMPACT_ATOMS: atom_id res chain seq x y z
N MET A 1 -10.80 -28.46 11.82
CA MET A 1 -10.37 -29.59 12.67
C MET A 1 -11.43 -30.68 12.52
N TYR A 2 -11.06 -31.93 12.24
CA TYR A 2 -12.00 -33.01 11.95
C TYR A 2 -12.71 -33.47 13.24
N GLN A 3 -14.04 -33.63 13.18
CA GLN A 3 -14.88 -34.07 14.30
C GLN A 3 -15.96 -35.03 13.77
N ALA A 4 -15.96 -36.26 14.27
CA ALA A 4 -17.00 -37.27 14.02
C ALA A 4 -16.95 -38.35 15.10
N LEU A 5 -18.07 -39.04 15.32
CA LEU A 5 -18.11 -40.27 16.12
C LEU A 5 -17.94 -41.48 15.19
N HIS A 6 -17.01 -42.36 15.52
CA HIS A 6 -16.68 -43.54 14.73
C HIS A 6 -17.08 -44.79 15.50
N THR A 7 -17.77 -45.71 14.83
CA THR A 7 -18.09 -47.03 15.37
C THR A 7 -18.13 -48.06 14.24
N THR A 8 -17.86 -49.32 14.56
CA THR A 8 -17.89 -50.42 13.60
C THR A 8 -18.97 -51.40 14.03
N VAL A 9 -19.91 -51.68 13.14
CA VAL A 9 -21.01 -52.62 13.36
C VAL A 9 -20.92 -53.78 12.36
N LEU A 10 -21.48 -54.94 12.71
CA LEU A 10 -21.60 -56.07 11.79
C LEU A 10 -22.87 -55.92 10.95
N SER A 11 -22.72 -55.93 9.63
CA SER A 11 -23.85 -55.92 8.68
C SER A 11 -24.56 -57.29 8.65
N LEU A 12 -25.75 -57.33 8.05
CA LEU A 12 -26.56 -58.55 7.91
C LEU A 12 -25.82 -59.69 7.18
N ASP A 13 -24.87 -59.35 6.30
CA ASP A 13 -24.02 -60.31 5.58
C ASP A 13 -22.71 -60.66 6.33
N ALA A 14 -22.65 -60.41 7.64
CA ALA A 14 -21.49 -60.63 8.53
C ALA A 14 -20.19 -59.91 8.11
N ARG A 15 -20.30 -58.82 7.33
CA ARG A 15 -19.18 -57.95 6.96
C ARG A 15 -19.08 -56.76 7.92
N PRO A 16 -17.87 -56.35 8.34
CA PRO A 16 -17.69 -55.16 9.17
C PRO A 16 -18.05 -53.90 8.37
N LEU A 17 -18.97 -53.11 8.91
CA LEU A 17 -19.41 -51.83 8.36
C LEU A 17 -18.97 -50.72 9.32
N GLU A 18 -18.12 -49.83 8.84
CA GLU A 18 -17.76 -48.63 9.58
C GLU A 18 -18.86 -47.57 9.41
N VAL A 19 -19.36 -47.07 10.54
CA VAL A 19 -20.40 -46.03 10.59
C VAL A 19 -19.81 -44.79 11.22
N GLN A 20 -19.84 -43.70 10.46
CA GLN A 20 -19.41 -42.38 10.91
C GLN A 20 -20.62 -41.48 11.10
N ILE A 21 -20.84 -41.04 12.34
CA ILE A 21 -21.95 -40.15 12.71
C ILE A 21 -21.40 -38.75 12.92
N ARG A 22 -21.98 -37.78 12.21
CA ARG A 22 -21.61 -36.37 12.29
C ARG A 22 -22.81 -35.47 12.03
N THR A 23 -22.82 -34.28 12.62
CA THR A 23 -23.83 -33.27 12.27
C THR A 23 -23.54 -32.71 10.87
N TYR A 24 -24.53 -32.07 10.25
CA TYR A 24 -24.33 -31.38 8.97
C TYR A 24 -23.23 -30.31 9.03
N GLU A 25 -23.06 -29.65 10.18
CA GLU A 25 -22.00 -28.67 10.41
C GLU A 25 -20.61 -29.32 10.46
N MET A 26 -20.48 -30.45 11.15
CA MET A 26 -19.25 -31.25 11.19
C MET A 26 -18.88 -31.79 9.80
N HIS A 27 -19.87 -32.21 9.02
CA HIS A 27 -19.67 -32.68 7.64
C HIS A 27 -19.09 -31.58 6.74
N ARG A 28 -19.68 -30.37 6.75
CA ARG A 28 -19.17 -29.24 5.97
C ARG A 28 -17.77 -28.80 6.41
N SER A 29 -17.49 -28.83 7.70
CA SER A 29 -16.16 -28.49 8.23
C SER A 29 -15.10 -29.53 7.85
N ALA A 30 -15.49 -30.80 7.72
CA ALA A 30 -14.62 -31.87 7.26
C ALA A 30 -14.35 -31.82 5.75
N GLU A 31 -15.32 -31.41 4.93
CA GLU A 31 -15.14 -31.31 3.47
C GLU A 31 -14.47 -30.00 3.02
N TYR A 32 -14.78 -28.88 3.66
CA TYR A 32 -14.35 -27.55 3.20
C TYR A 32 -13.39 -26.83 4.17
N GLY A 33 -13.08 -27.43 5.33
CA GLY A 33 -12.17 -26.85 6.31
C GLY A 33 -12.64 -25.51 6.89
N ILE A 34 -11.69 -24.63 7.23
CA ILE A 34 -11.91 -23.32 7.88
C ILE A 34 -12.81 -22.39 7.02
N ALA A 35 -12.97 -22.67 5.72
CA ALA A 35 -13.85 -21.93 4.82
C ALA A 35 -15.35 -22.12 5.12
N ALA A 36 -15.75 -23.22 5.80
CA ALA A 36 -17.15 -23.48 6.14
C ALA A 36 -17.71 -22.50 7.20
N HIS A 37 -16.85 -21.91 8.02
CA HIS A 37 -17.26 -21.01 9.11
C HIS A 37 -17.64 -19.60 8.62
N TRP A 38 -17.32 -19.24 7.37
CA TRP A 38 -17.60 -17.90 6.84
C TRP A 38 -18.99 -17.78 6.22
N ARG A 39 -19.53 -18.86 5.65
CA ARG A 39 -20.82 -18.84 4.94
C ARG A 39 -22.06 -18.91 5.86
N TYR A 40 -21.87 -19.08 7.17
CA TYR A 40 -22.98 -19.21 8.14
C TYR A 40 -23.26 -17.92 8.93
N LYS A 41 -22.63 -16.78 8.59
CA LYS A 41 -23.05 -15.45 9.05
C LYS A 41 -23.83 -14.64 7.99
N GLU A 42 -24.34 -15.29 6.95
CA GLU A 42 -25.24 -14.66 5.99
C GLU A 42 -26.66 -15.18 6.13
N GLY A 43 -27.30 -14.76 7.22
CA GLY A 43 -28.74 -14.80 7.39
C GLY A 43 -29.23 -13.39 7.68
N ARG A 44 -29.43 -12.58 6.63
CA ARG A 44 -30.17 -11.31 6.59
C ARG A 44 -30.14 -10.49 7.90
N LYS A 45 -29.12 -9.66 8.10
CA LYS A 45 -29.21 -8.43 8.89
C LYS A 45 -28.13 -7.47 8.42
N ARG A 46 -28.49 -6.18 8.38
CA ARG A 46 -27.62 -5.02 8.10
C ARG A 46 -26.16 -5.31 8.41
N ASP A 47 -25.31 -5.10 7.42
CA ASP A 47 -23.89 -5.38 7.48
C ASP A 47 -23.26 -4.55 8.61
N LEU A 48 -23.12 -5.18 9.78
CA LEU A 48 -22.62 -4.53 11.01
C LEU A 48 -21.23 -3.93 10.78
N ARG A 49 -20.42 -4.53 9.90
CA ARG A 49 -19.13 -3.98 9.49
C ARG A 49 -19.27 -2.76 8.59
N TYR A 50 -20.30 -2.70 7.75
CA TYR A 50 -20.62 -1.50 6.97
C TYR A 50 -21.08 -0.36 7.88
N GLU A 51 -21.89 -0.64 8.90
CA GLU A 51 -22.31 0.34 9.91
C GLU A 51 -21.13 0.80 10.80
N GLU A 52 -20.24 -0.11 11.22
CA GLU A 52 -19.00 0.22 11.94
C GLU A 52 -18.04 1.04 11.06
N ARG A 53 -17.88 0.68 9.78
CA ARG A 53 -17.08 1.44 8.80
C ARG A 53 -17.68 2.82 8.56
N LEU A 54 -19.01 2.94 8.45
CA LEU A 54 -19.71 4.23 8.33
C LEU A 54 -19.59 5.08 9.60
N ALA A 55 -19.67 4.47 10.77
CA ALA A 55 -19.50 5.16 12.05
C ALA A 55 -18.08 5.70 12.21
N TRP A 56 -17.08 4.90 11.87
CA TRP A 56 -15.68 5.33 11.84
C TRP A 56 -15.44 6.43 10.80
N LEU A 57 -16.02 6.32 9.61
CA LEU A 57 -15.91 7.34 8.56
C LEU A 57 -16.50 8.68 9.02
N ARG A 58 -17.61 8.66 9.77
CA ARG A 58 -18.21 9.86 10.38
C ARG A 58 -17.29 10.49 11.42
N GLN A 59 -16.66 9.68 12.29
CA GLN A 59 -15.67 10.18 13.26
C GLN A 59 -14.44 10.80 12.56
N LEU A 60 -14.00 10.22 11.44
CA LEU A 60 -12.86 10.73 10.68
C LEU A 60 -13.19 12.01 9.91
N LEU A 61 -14.44 12.15 9.42
CA LEU A 61 -14.97 13.39 8.85
C LEU A 61 -15.18 14.49 9.92
N GLU A 62 -15.52 14.13 11.15
CA GLU A 62 -15.53 15.07 12.28
C GLU A 62 -14.13 15.61 12.56
N TRP A 63 -13.12 14.74 12.54
CA TRP A 63 -11.72 15.12 12.71
C TRP A 63 -11.20 16.01 11.55
N GLN A 64 -11.73 15.84 10.33
CA GLN A 64 -11.41 16.68 9.17
C GLN A 64 -11.76 18.17 9.38
N ARG A 65 -12.81 18.48 10.15
CA ARG A 65 -13.17 19.88 10.42
C ARG A 65 -12.08 20.64 11.18
N GLU A 66 -11.14 19.94 11.80
CA GLU A 66 -10.06 20.53 12.60
C GLU A 66 -8.74 20.68 11.81
N ILE A 67 -8.54 20.01 10.67
CA ILE A 67 -7.26 20.02 9.93
C ILE A 67 -7.50 20.16 8.41
N ALA A 68 -7.46 21.41 7.93
CA ALA A 68 -7.84 21.82 6.58
C ALA A 68 -6.88 21.42 5.41
N GLN A 69 -6.09 20.34 5.51
CA GLN A 69 -5.04 20.04 4.51
C GLN A 69 -4.94 18.58 4.01
N ALA A 70 -5.96 17.74 4.23
CA ALA A 70 -5.86 16.29 3.95
C ALA A 70 -6.88 15.74 2.91
N GLU A 71 -7.31 16.53 1.93
CA GLU A 71 -8.33 16.13 0.95
C GLU A 71 -7.91 14.90 0.12
N ASP A 72 -6.65 14.83 -0.33
CA ASP A 72 -6.10 13.69 -1.09
C ASP A 72 -6.08 12.37 -0.30
N LEU A 73 -5.92 12.45 1.03
CA LEU A 73 -5.86 11.27 1.90
C LEU A 73 -7.26 10.69 2.11
N VAL A 74 -8.27 11.54 2.25
CA VAL A 74 -9.67 11.13 2.44
C VAL A 74 -10.21 10.45 1.20
N GLU A 75 -9.87 10.93 0.01
CA GLU A 75 -10.35 10.33 -1.24
C GLU A 75 -9.71 8.96 -1.50
N ALA A 76 -8.41 8.81 -1.18
CA ALA A 76 -7.73 7.52 -1.24
C ALA A 76 -8.32 6.50 -0.24
N VAL A 77 -8.68 6.94 0.97
CA VAL A 77 -9.29 6.09 2.00
C VAL A 77 -10.73 5.71 1.66
N LYS A 78 -11.54 6.67 1.18
CA LYS A 78 -12.92 6.40 0.72
C LYS A 78 -12.93 5.35 -0.41
N SER A 79 -12.08 5.51 -1.42
CA SER A 79 -12.00 4.57 -2.55
C SER A 79 -11.65 3.14 -2.11
N ASP A 80 -10.74 2.99 -1.13
CA ASP A 80 -10.29 1.68 -0.63
C ASP A 80 -11.37 0.95 0.21
N ILE A 81 -12.28 1.69 0.87
CA ILE A 81 -13.30 1.13 1.76
C ILE A 81 -14.53 0.58 1.02
N PHE A 82 -14.86 1.17 -0.13
CA PHE A 82 -16.06 0.82 -0.92
C PHE A 82 -15.79 -0.23 -2.01
N GLN A 83 -14.55 -0.66 -2.22
CA GLN A 83 -14.26 -1.71 -3.19
C GLN A 83 -14.52 -3.10 -2.62
N ASP A 84 -15.08 -3.98 -3.47
CA ASP A 84 -15.07 -5.43 -3.25
C ASP A 84 -13.65 -5.86 -2.83
N GLN A 85 -13.53 -6.74 -1.83
CA GLN A 85 -12.24 -7.23 -1.36
C GLN A 85 -11.96 -8.64 -1.87
N VAL A 86 -10.69 -8.94 -2.11
CA VAL A 86 -10.17 -10.28 -2.38
C VAL A 86 -9.28 -10.75 -1.23
N PHE A 87 -9.39 -12.02 -0.88
CA PHE A 87 -8.65 -12.69 0.18
C PHE A 87 -7.65 -13.66 -0.40
N VAL A 88 -6.37 -13.36 -0.19
CA VAL A 88 -5.23 -14.12 -0.71
C VAL A 88 -4.38 -14.68 0.42
N PHE A 89 -3.69 -15.78 0.16
CA PHE A 89 -2.90 -16.50 1.14
C PHE A 89 -1.42 -16.31 0.89
N THR A 90 -0.65 -16.17 1.96
CA THR A 90 0.80 -16.37 1.91
C THR A 90 1.11 -17.87 1.84
N PRO A 91 2.32 -18.28 1.40
CA PRO A 91 2.71 -19.70 1.42
C PRO A 91 2.73 -20.31 2.82
N LYS A 92 2.77 -19.47 3.87
CA LYS A 92 2.70 -19.85 5.28
C LYS A 92 1.26 -19.97 5.81
N GLY A 93 0.25 -19.79 4.95
CA GLY A 93 -1.17 -19.91 5.30
C GLY A 93 -1.79 -18.67 5.97
N GLN A 94 -1.08 -17.53 6.01
CA GLN A 94 -1.66 -16.28 6.51
C GLN A 94 -2.56 -15.64 5.45
N VAL A 95 -3.74 -15.18 5.85
CA VAL A 95 -4.69 -14.48 4.96
C VAL A 95 -4.37 -12.98 4.93
N LYS A 96 -4.43 -12.39 3.74
CA LYS A 96 -4.38 -10.94 3.51
C LYS A 96 -5.57 -10.50 2.68
N ASP A 97 -6.19 -9.42 3.10
CA ASP A 97 -7.22 -8.71 2.36
C ASP A 97 -6.58 -7.64 1.45
N LEU A 98 -7.09 -7.56 0.23
CA LEU A 98 -6.72 -6.58 -0.78
C LEU A 98 -7.97 -6.11 -1.52
N PRO A 99 -7.95 -4.91 -2.13
CA PRO A 99 -9.01 -4.49 -3.04
C PRO A 99 -9.10 -5.41 -4.27
N LYS A 100 -10.30 -5.60 -4.81
CA LYS A 100 -10.52 -6.37 -6.03
C LYS A 100 -9.74 -5.78 -7.20
N GLY A 101 -9.10 -6.65 -7.97
CA GLY A 101 -8.20 -6.26 -9.06
C GLY A 101 -6.76 -6.00 -8.60
N ALA A 102 -6.45 -6.11 -7.30
CA ALA A 102 -5.08 -6.01 -6.81
C ALA A 102 -4.15 -7.05 -7.45
N THR A 103 -2.89 -6.69 -7.59
CA THR A 103 -1.86 -7.51 -8.25
C THR A 103 -0.88 -8.13 -7.24
N PRO A 104 0.02 -9.04 -7.68
CA PRO A 104 1.12 -9.50 -6.85
C PRO A 104 2.00 -8.39 -6.27
N ILE A 105 2.17 -7.26 -6.98
CA ILE A 105 2.93 -6.12 -6.46
C ILE A 105 2.20 -5.48 -5.28
N ASP A 106 0.89 -5.26 -5.42
CA ASP A 106 0.05 -4.75 -4.33
C ASP A 106 0.13 -5.67 -3.09
N PHE A 107 0.07 -6.99 -3.30
CA PHE A 107 0.24 -7.98 -2.25
C PHE A 107 1.62 -7.90 -1.56
N ALA A 108 2.70 -7.73 -2.33
CA ALA A 108 4.04 -7.58 -1.77
C ALA A 108 4.12 -6.37 -0.83
N TYR A 109 3.63 -5.20 -1.27
CA TYR A 109 3.58 -3.98 -0.46
C TYR A 109 2.63 -4.06 0.72
N ARG A 110 1.59 -4.90 0.66
CA ARG A 110 0.68 -5.18 1.78
C ARG A 110 1.34 -6.03 2.86
N ILE A 111 2.26 -6.93 2.50
CA ILE A 111 3.06 -7.70 3.47
C ILE A 111 4.13 -6.81 4.09
N HIS A 112 4.98 -6.22 3.26
CA HIS A 112 6.07 -5.37 3.72
C HIS A 112 6.57 -4.46 2.59
N THR A 113 6.94 -3.22 2.94
CA THR A 113 7.45 -2.25 1.95
C THR A 113 8.73 -2.75 1.26
N ASP A 114 9.68 -3.32 2.01
CA ASP A 114 10.92 -3.86 1.43
C ASP A 114 10.70 -5.11 0.57
N LEU A 115 9.67 -5.91 0.89
CA LEU A 115 9.30 -7.04 0.03
C LEU A 115 8.81 -6.54 -1.33
N GLY A 116 8.02 -5.46 -1.33
CA GLY A 116 7.61 -4.75 -2.54
C GLY A 116 8.80 -4.19 -3.33
N HIS A 117 9.74 -3.51 -2.65
CA HIS A 117 10.93 -2.95 -3.30
C HIS A 117 11.85 -4.01 -3.92
N MET A 118 11.98 -5.18 -3.28
CA MET A 118 12.82 -6.26 -3.77
C MET A 118 12.12 -7.21 -4.74
N CYS A 119 10.84 -6.97 -5.07
CA CYS A 119 10.03 -7.85 -5.90
C CYS A 119 10.59 -7.90 -7.33
N VAL A 120 10.91 -9.10 -7.80
CA VAL A 120 11.36 -9.37 -9.19
C VAL A 120 10.36 -10.22 -9.97
N GLY A 121 9.49 -10.95 -9.27
CA GLY A 121 8.50 -11.84 -9.88
C GLY A 121 7.53 -12.36 -8.84
N ALA A 122 6.52 -13.10 -9.29
CA ALA A 122 5.54 -13.72 -8.42
C ALA A 122 5.13 -15.09 -8.94
N LYS A 123 4.80 -15.99 -8.00
CA LYS A 123 4.08 -17.23 -8.28
C LYS A 123 2.72 -17.19 -7.62
N VAL A 124 1.71 -17.66 -8.33
CA VAL A 124 0.36 -17.85 -7.79
C VAL A 124 0.01 -19.32 -7.93
N ASN A 125 -0.37 -19.95 -6.82
CA ASN A 125 -0.66 -21.38 -6.73
C ASN A 125 0.50 -22.25 -7.28
N GLY A 126 1.74 -21.85 -6.98
CA GLY A 126 2.97 -22.54 -7.39
C GLY A 126 3.42 -22.29 -8.84
N ARG A 127 2.67 -21.53 -9.66
CA ARG A 127 3.01 -21.23 -11.06
C ARG A 127 3.48 -19.79 -11.21
N LEU A 128 4.49 -19.56 -12.05
CA LEU A 128 4.94 -18.20 -12.41
C LEU A 128 3.82 -17.45 -13.12
N VAL A 129 3.59 -16.21 -12.68
CA VAL A 129 2.59 -15.32 -13.27
C VAL A 129 3.19 -13.94 -13.56
N PRO A 130 2.67 -13.20 -14.55
CA PRO A 130 3.08 -11.83 -14.75
C PRO A 130 2.63 -10.94 -13.57
N LEU A 131 3.42 -9.90 -13.29
CA LEU A 131 3.20 -9.02 -12.13
C LEU A 131 1.94 -8.13 -12.24
N ASN A 132 1.33 -8.01 -13.42
CA ASN A 132 0.06 -7.31 -13.65
C ASN A 132 -1.17 -8.22 -13.59
N ARG A 133 -1.00 -9.51 -13.26
CA ARG A 133 -2.14 -10.41 -13.09
C ARG A 133 -2.99 -9.99 -11.90
N GLU A 134 -4.30 -9.93 -12.06
CA GLU A 134 -5.22 -9.68 -10.95
C GLU A 134 -5.37 -10.93 -10.07
N LEU A 135 -5.38 -10.72 -8.75
CA LEU A 135 -5.49 -11.76 -7.73
C LEU A 135 -6.96 -12.09 -7.42
N ASN A 136 -7.24 -13.37 -7.16
CA ASN A 136 -8.58 -13.87 -6.85
C ASN A 136 -8.66 -14.44 -5.44
N ASN A 137 -9.89 -14.59 -4.94
CA ASN A 137 -10.15 -15.25 -3.66
C ASN A 137 -9.58 -16.67 -3.66
N GLY A 138 -8.78 -17.01 -2.64
CA GLY A 138 -8.20 -18.34 -2.49
C GLY A 138 -6.80 -18.49 -3.08
N ASP A 139 -6.29 -17.51 -3.82
CA ASP A 139 -4.97 -17.59 -4.42
C ASP A 139 -3.87 -17.60 -3.35
N VAL A 140 -2.94 -18.56 -3.47
CA VAL A 140 -1.70 -18.61 -2.68
C VAL A 140 -0.61 -17.88 -3.45
N VAL A 141 -0.16 -16.74 -2.94
CA VAL A 141 0.78 -15.86 -3.63
C VAL A 141 2.15 -15.93 -2.98
N GLU A 142 3.16 -16.28 -3.76
CA GLU A 142 4.57 -16.29 -3.37
C GLU A 142 5.30 -15.18 -4.14
N ILE A 143 5.89 -14.24 -3.41
CA ILE A 143 6.68 -13.15 -4.01
C ILE A 143 8.14 -13.58 -4.11
N MET A 144 8.69 -13.45 -5.32
CA MET A 144 10.09 -13.70 -5.57
C MET A 144 10.87 -12.41 -5.39
N THR A 145 11.90 -12.45 -4.55
CA THR A 145 12.78 -11.31 -4.28
C THR A 145 14.22 -11.59 -4.71
N SER A 146 14.94 -10.55 -5.10
CA SER A 146 16.39 -10.63 -5.33
C SER A 146 17.16 -9.58 -4.54
N ARG A 147 18.31 -9.97 -3.97
CA ARG A 147 19.27 -9.05 -3.34
C ARG A 147 19.98 -8.14 -4.34
N SER A 148 20.05 -8.56 -5.61
CA SER A 148 20.60 -7.75 -6.71
C SER A 148 19.53 -6.88 -7.40
N SER A 149 18.30 -6.85 -6.87
CA SER A 149 17.26 -5.99 -7.42
C SER A 149 17.66 -4.52 -7.30
N LYS A 150 17.50 -3.77 -8.40
CA LYS A 150 17.73 -2.32 -8.42
C LYS A 150 16.56 -1.54 -7.81
N GLY A 151 15.60 -2.22 -7.17
CA GLY A 151 14.36 -1.64 -6.68
C GLY A 151 13.18 -1.76 -7.66
N PRO A 152 12.06 -1.05 -7.38
CA PRO A 152 10.88 -1.04 -8.22
C PRO A 152 11.13 -0.44 -9.61
N SER A 153 10.36 -0.86 -10.60
CA SER A 153 10.39 -0.27 -11.95
C SER A 153 9.47 0.96 -12.04
N ARG A 154 9.87 1.96 -12.85
CA ARG A 154 9.01 3.14 -13.15
C ARG A 154 7.73 2.74 -13.87
N ASP A 155 7.77 1.66 -14.65
CA ASP A 155 6.61 1.11 -15.36
C ASP A 155 5.48 0.70 -14.42
N TRP A 156 5.80 0.36 -13.17
CA TRP A 156 4.79 -0.01 -12.17
C TRP A 156 3.86 1.16 -11.80
N LEU A 157 4.34 2.39 -11.98
CA LEU A 157 3.54 3.60 -11.75
C LEU A 157 2.68 3.99 -12.95
N ASN A 158 2.90 3.39 -14.13
CA ASN A 158 2.10 3.67 -15.33
C ASN A 158 0.70 3.02 -15.19
N PRO A 159 -0.38 3.81 -15.11
CA PRO A 159 -1.72 3.27 -14.92
C PRO A 159 -2.17 2.34 -16.05
N ASN A 160 -1.64 2.52 -17.27
CA ASN A 160 -2.03 1.75 -18.45
C ASN A 160 -1.46 0.33 -18.45
N LEU A 161 -0.39 0.06 -17.69
CA LEU A 161 0.26 -1.25 -17.63
C LEU A 161 -0.36 -2.19 -16.58
N GLY A 162 -1.20 -1.65 -15.69
CA GLY A 162 -1.98 -2.45 -14.74
C GLY A 162 -1.15 -3.17 -13.68
N HIS A 163 0.08 -2.72 -13.41
CA HIS A 163 0.97 -3.37 -12.44
C HIS A 163 0.59 -3.12 -10.98
N VAL A 164 0.07 -1.94 -10.65
CA VAL A 164 -0.24 -1.53 -9.28
C VAL A 164 -1.60 -0.85 -9.26
N ARG A 165 -2.53 -1.38 -8.48
CA ARG A 165 -3.87 -0.80 -8.31
C ARG A 165 -3.98 0.03 -7.04
N THR A 166 -3.33 -0.39 -5.96
CA THR A 166 -3.55 0.23 -4.65
C THR A 166 -2.84 1.58 -4.51
N SER A 167 -3.53 2.56 -3.92
CA SER A 167 -2.96 3.87 -3.59
C SER A 167 -1.74 3.74 -2.67
N HIS A 168 -1.81 2.83 -1.70
CA HIS A 168 -0.73 2.53 -0.77
C HIS A 168 0.56 2.10 -1.48
N ALA A 169 0.51 1.08 -2.35
CA ALA A 169 1.69 0.60 -3.06
C ALA A 169 2.27 1.67 -4.00
N ARG A 170 1.42 2.38 -4.76
CA ARG A 170 1.87 3.51 -5.61
C ARG A 170 2.57 4.59 -4.79
N GLY A 171 2.03 4.92 -3.62
CA GLY A 171 2.62 5.91 -2.70
C GLY A 171 4.02 5.50 -2.23
N LYS A 172 4.19 4.23 -1.83
CA LYS A 172 5.51 3.70 -1.43
C LYS A 172 6.51 3.69 -2.58
N ILE A 173 6.10 3.28 -3.78
CA ILE A 173 6.96 3.29 -4.97
C ILE A 173 7.40 4.72 -5.32
N ARG A 174 6.47 5.70 -5.32
CA ARG A 174 6.82 7.11 -5.53
C ARG A 174 7.79 7.63 -4.48
N GLN A 175 7.56 7.29 -3.21
CA GLN A 175 8.46 7.68 -2.13
C GLN A 175 9.86 7.07 -2.30
N TRP A 176 9.94 5.83 -2.78
CA TRP A 176 11.21 5.18 -3.05
C TRP A 176 12.00 5.89 -4.16
N PHE A 177 11.36 6.21 -5.29
CA PHE A 177 12.01 6.99 -6.35
C PHE A 177 12.43 8.38 -5.89
N LYS A 178 11.57 9.05 -5.12
CA LYS A 178 11.89 10.33 -4.49
C LYS A 178 13.19 10.21 -3.68
N ARG A 179 13.33 9.19 -2.84
CA ARG A 179 14.58 8.99 -2.06
C ARG A 179 15.80 8.67 -2.91
N GLN A 180 15.66 7.89 -3.99
CA GLN A 180 16.78 7.58 -4.89
C GLN A 180 17.30 8.82 -5.61
N GLU A 181 16.39 9.70 -6.02
CA GLU A 181 16.74 10.94 -6.70
C GLU A 181 17.11 12.05 -5.70
N ARG A 182 17.23 11.77 -4.39
CA ARG A 182 17.50 12.80 -3.37
C ARG A 182 18.78 13.57 -3.70
N ASP A 183 19.87 12.85 -3.97
CA ASP A 183 21.17 13.48 -4.19
C ASP A 183 21.18 14.28 -5.51
N GLU A 184 20.62 13.72 -6.58
CA GLU A 184 20.46 14.43 -7.87
C GLU A 184 19.58 15.68 -7.72
N ASN A 185 18.51 15.61 -6.93
CA ASN A 185 17.63 16.75 -6.69
C ASN A 185 18.27 17.80 -5.77
N ILE A 186 19.11 17.42 -4.81
CA ILE A 186 19.91 18.37 -4.03
C ILE A 186 20.88 19.11 -4.94
N THR A 187 21.60 18.39 -5.81
CA THR A 187 22.51 19.02 -6.78
C THR A 187 21.77 19.97 -7.71
N ARG A 188 20.66 19.53 -8.31
CA ARG A 188 19.82 20.38 -9.18
C ARG A 188 19.25 21.59 -8.42
N GLY A 189 18.76 21.38 -7.21
CA GLY A 189 18.21 22.44 -6.36
C GLY A 189 19.27 23.49 -6.03
N ARG A 190 20.51 23.06 -5.80
CA ARG A 190 21.66 23.94 -5.58
C ARG A 190 21.97 24.79 -6.79
N GLU A 191 22.07 24.17 -7.97
CA GLU A 191 22.31 24.90 -9.23
C GLU A 191 21.20 25.92 -9.52
N MET A 192 19.94 25.55 -9.29
CA MET A 192 18.79 26.44 -9.48
C MET A 192 18.81 27.63 -8.51
N LEU A 193 19.13 27.38 -7.24
CA LEU A 193 19.22 28.41 -6.22
C LEU A 193 20.39 29.36 -6.50
N GLU A 194 21.59 28.83 -6.74
CA GLU A 194 22.79 29.62 -7.03
C GLU A 194 22.59 30.50 -8.28
N LYS A 195 21.94 29.98 -9.32
CA LYS A 195 21.62 30.75 -10.53
C LYS A 195 20.66 31.91 -10.24
N GLU A 196 19.66 31.71 -9.39
CA GLU A 196 18.72 32.77 -9.01
C GLU A 196 19.39 33.82 -8.11
N LEU A 197 20.20 33.39 -7.15
CA LEU A 197 20.96 34.28 -6.27
C LEU A 197 21.97 35.14 -7.06
N HIS A 198 22.66 34.53 -8.04
CA HIS A 198 23.53 35.27 -8.95
C HIS A 198 22.75 36.32 -9.77
N ARG A 199 21.51 36.03 -10.19
CA ARG A 199 20.66 37.04 -10.86
C ARG A 199 20.32 38.22 -9.94
N LEU A 200 20.14 37.95 -8.65
CA LEU A 200 19.84 38.95 -7.63
C LEU A 200 21.10 39.68 -7.13
N GLY A 201 22.30 39.26 -7.54
CA GLY A 201 23.57 39.86 -7.11
C GLY A 201 23.99 39.46 -5.69
N VAL A 202 23.56 38.29 -5.22
CA VAL A 202 23.73 37.85 -3.83
C VAL A 202 24.45 36.50 -3.78
N SER A 203 25.25 36.27 -2.75
CA SER A 203 25.90 34.97 -2.52
C SER A 203 25.10 34.11 -1.56
N LEU A 204 25.09 32.79 -1.78
CA LEU A 204 24.38 31.83 -0.91
C LEU A 204 24.80 31.91 0.57
N PRO A 205 26.10 31.98 0.92
CA PRO A 205 26.52 32.09 2.33
C PRO A 205 25.96 33.32 3.04
N ASP A 206 25.76 34.43 2.32
CA ASP A 206 25.32 35.70 2.91
C ASP A 206 23.83 35.69 3.29
N VAL A 207 23.02 34.88 2.61
CA VAL A 207 21.57 34.80 2.82
C VAL A 207 21.09 33.48 3.40
N GLN A 208 21.98 32.52 3.64
CA GLN A 208 21.61 31.16 4.04
C GLN A 208 20.74 31.14 5.31
N GLU A 209 21.16 31.78 6.39
CA GLU A 209 20.44 31.76 7.67
C GLU A 209 19.06 32.41 7.56
N GLU A 210 18.98 33.54 6.88
CA GLU A 210 17.74 34.29 6.67
C GLU A 210 16.77 33.52 5.74
N LEU A 211 17.31 32.84 4.72
CA LEU A 211 16.54 32.00 3.81
C LEU A 211 15.94 30.80 4.57
N LEU A 212 16.74 30.13 5.39
CA LEU A 212 16.30 29.03 6.25
C LEU A 212 15.24 29.48 7.25
N GLY A 213 15.45 30.63 7.91
CA GLY A 213 14.48 31.22 8.84
C GLY A 213 13.15 31.60 8.19
N ARG A 214 13.16 32.18 6.98
CA ARG A 214 11.95 32.59 6.26
C ARG A 214 11.12 31.44 5.73
N PHE A 215 11.78 30.36 5.32
CA PHE A 215 11.11 29.15 4.86
C PHE A 215 10.87 28.13 5.99
N ARG A 216 11.36 28.40 7.21
CA ARG A 216 11.24 27.55 8.40
C ARG A 216 11.82 26.15 8.19
N TYR A 217 13.01 26.08 7.60
CA TYR A 217 13.79 24.85 7.50
C TYR A 217 15.02 24.94 8.38
N ASP A 218 15.38 23.82 9.00
CA ASP A 218 16.55 23.73 9.87
C ASP A 218 17.84 23.40 9.09
N ASP A 219 17.71 22.82 7.89
CA ASP A 219 18.83 22.35 7.08
C ASP A 219 18.73 22.87 5.63
N LEU A 220 19.87 23.31 5.09
CA LEU A 220 19.99 23.75 3.71
C LEU A 220 19.73 22.60 2.75
N GLU A 221 20.14 21.36 3.07
CA GLU A 221 19.87 20.24 2.18
C GLU A 221 18.37 20.00 1.98
N ASP A 222 17.54 20.11 3.04
CA ASP A 222 16.09 19.93 2.91
C ASP A 222 15.48 21.04 2.05
N LEU A 223 15.94 22.29 2.20
CA LEU A 223 15.52 23.38 1.33
C LEU A 223 15.91 23.13 -0.13
N LEU A 224 17.16 22.76 -0.40
CA LEU A 224 17.66 22.45 -1.73
C LEU A 224 16.90 21.29 -2.36
N LEU A 225 16.60 20.27 -1.58
CA LEU A 225 15.82 19.12 -2.00
C LEU A 225 14.41 19.54 -2.47
N ARG A 226 13.74 20.42 -1.72
CA ARG A 226 12.40 20.95 -2.08
C ARG A 226 12.43 21.84 -3.32
N VAL A 227 13.50 22.61 -3.51
CA VAL A 227 13.74 23.38 -4.74
C VAL A 227 13.98 22.44 -5.92
N GLY A 228 14.78 21.38 -5.75
CA GLY A 228 15.04 20.37 -6.78
C GLY A 228 13.79 19.60 -7.21
N TYR A 229 12.88 19.31 -6.27
CA TYR A 229 11.56 18.75 -6.58
C TYR A 229 10.59 19.73 -7.25
N GLY A 230 10.88 21.03 -7.21
CA GLY A 230 9.97 22.07 -7.69
C GLY A 230 8.81 22.38 -6.73
N GLU A 231 8.85 21.90 -5.49
CA GLU A 231 7.89 22.28 -4.44
C GLU A 231 8.06 23.76 -4.04
N ILE A 232 9.30 24.24 -4.07
CA ILE A 232 9.66 25.65 -3.90
C ILE A 232 10.22 26.16 -5.23
N SER A 233 9.52 27.13 -5.83
CA SER A 233 9.99 27.78 -7.05
C SER A 233 11.08 28.82 -6.75
N THR A 234 12.02 29.01 -7.68
CA THR A 234 13.03 30.08 -7.59
C THR A 234 12.40 31.47 -7.49
N ARG A 235 11.20 31.66 -8.07
CA ARG A 235 10.41 32.90 -7.93
C ARG A 235 9.95 33.16 -6.50
N GLN A 236 9.53 32.12 -5.77
CA GLN A 236 9.19 32.27 -4.35
C GLN A 236 10.42 32.64 -3.52
N ILE A 237 11.59 32.06 -3.86
CA ILE A 237 12.87 32.42 -3.22
C ILE A 237 13.20 33.89 -3.46
N ALA A 238 13.16 34.35 -4.72
CA ALA A 238 13.40 35.75 -5.07
C ALA A 238 12.43 36.70 -4.35
N THR A 239 11.14 36.34 -4.26
CA THR A 239 10.14 37.16 -3.56
C THR A 239 10.41 37.25 -2.05
N LYS A 240 10.90 36.16 -1.44
CA LYS A 240 11.26 36.14 -0.02
C LYS A 240 12.55 36.87 0.29
N LEU A 241 13.48 36.92 -0.67
CA LEU A 241 14.74 37.65 -0.56
C LEU A 241 14.61 39.14 -0.92
N ALA A 242 13.60 39.53 -1.70
CA ALA A 242 13.40 40.92 -2.13
C ALA A 242 13.45 41.96 -0.99
N PRO A 243 12.89 41.72 0.22
CA PRO A 243 12.98 42.69 1.33
C PRO A 243 14.39 42.88 1.90
N LEU A 244 15.34 41.98 1.64
CA LEU A 244 16.73 42.07 2.11
C LEU A 244 17.63 42.82 1.11
N LEU A 245 17.15 42.98 -0.12
CA LEU A 245 17.87 43.62 -1.22
C LEU A 245 17.41 45.07 -1.43
N GLN A 246 16.43 45.52 -0.66
CA GLN A 246 16.04 46.93 -0.60
C GLN A 246 16.87 47.62 0.48
N PRO A 247 17.50 48.77 0.16
CA PRO A 247 18.32 49.54 1.10
C PRO A 247 17.51 50.12 2.27
#